data_AF-A0A0F9CX87-F1
#
_entry.id   AF-A0A0F9CX87-F1
#
_cell.length_a   1.000
_cell.length_b   1.000
_cell.length_c   1.000
_cell.angle_alpha   90.00
_cell.angle_beta   90.00
_cell.angle_gamma   90.00
#
_symmetry.space_group_name_H-M   'P 1'
#
loop_
_entity.id
_entity.type
_entity.pdbx_description
1 polymer ?
#
loop_
_entity_poly.entity_id
_entity_poly.type
_entity_poly.pdbx_seq_one_letter_code
_entity_poly.pdbx_strand_id
1 'polypeptide(L)'
;MDQWFLDQARNGNVYHSHNTTAGIVTDISATCTGLVLENPFGSGKELVVAKMSFTGSTLGNIREVGIVVSTAISESLSTSTTAAVIHNGRVSGSNANNGAGRSYSIATLATEPLWFRPLMSARMTGAFEGAQAEVEFDGTVFVMPGTYIAFSSETADTVGLCSIIWAEIDE
;
A
#
# COMPACT_ATOMS: atom_id res chain seq x y z
N MET A 1 -9.75 4.63 -14.66
CA MET A 1 -10.42 3.52 -13.96
C MET A 1 -11.15 2.63 -14.95
N ASP A 2 -10.62 1.43 -15.13
CA ASP A 2 -11.10 0.49 -16.13
C ASP A 2 -12.47 -0.08 -15.79
N GLN A 3 -13.25 -0.40 -16.83
CA GLN A 3 -14.57 -1.04 -16.73
C GLN A 3 -14.53 -2.30 -15.84
N TRP A 4 -13.42 -3.03 -15.86
CA TRP A 4 -13.22 -4.21 -15.02
C TRP A 4 -13.26 -3.88 -13.51
N PHE A 5 -12.58 -2.81 -13.07
CA PHE A 5 -12.58 -2.42 -11.65
C PHE A 5 -13.98 -1.97 -11.19
N LEU A 6 -14.75 -1.33 -12.08
CA LEU A 6 -16.15 -0.99 -11.79
C LEU A 6 -17.00 -2.25 -11.56
N ASP A 7 -16.81 -3.29 -12.37
CA ASP A 7 -17.54 -4.54 -12.22
C ASP A 7 -17.12 -5.31 -10.96
N GLN A 8 -15.83 -5.30 -10.62
CA GLN A 8 -15.36 -5.83 -9.32
C GLN A 8 -15.94 -5.05 -8.13
N ALA A 9 -16.02 -3.72 -8.23
CA ALA A 9 -16.60 -2.90 -7.17
C ALA A 9 -18.09 -3.20 -6.96
N ARG A 10 -18.85 -3.42 -8.03
CA ARG A 10 -20.26 -3.84 -7.98
C ARG A 10 -20.43 -5.19 -7.29
N ASN A 11 -19.51 -6.11 -7.55
CA ASN A 11 -19.48 -7.43 -6.91
C ASN A 11 -19.01 -7.38 -5.45
N GLY A 12 -18.49 -6.24 -4.98
CA GLY A 12 -17.97 -6.09 -3.61
C GLY A 12 -16.54 -6.59 -3.44
N ASN A 13 -15.78 -6.74 -4.54
CA ASN A 13 -14.41 -7.27 -4.53
C ASN A 13 -13.35 -6.17 -4.51
N VAL A 14 -13.71 -4.90 -4.42
CA VAL A 14 -12.76 -3.78 -4.36
C VAL A 14 -12.65 -3.26 -2.93
N TYR A 15 -11.43 -2.99 -2.52
CA TYR A 15 -11.08 -2.58 -1.17
C TYR A 15 -10.13 -1.40 -1.21
N HIS A 16 -10.17 -0.59 -0.16
CA HIS A 16 -9.24 0.50 0.04
C HIS A 16 -8.76 0.54 1.49
N SER A 17 -7.50 0.90 1.66
CA SER A 17 -6.86 1.11 2.95
C SER A 17 -6.10 2.43 2.93
N HIS A 18 -6.03 3.05 4.10
CA HIS A 18 -5.26 4.27 4.33
C HIS A 18 -4.78 4.29 5.79
N ASN A 19 -3.69 5.01 6.05
CA ASN A 19 -3.36 5.37 7.42
C ASN A 19 -4.32 6.46 7.91
N THR A 20 -4.83 6.30 9.14
CA THR A 20 -5.82 7.22 9.75
C THR A 20 -5.24 8.57 10.14
N THR A 21 -3.93 8.60 10.40
CA THR A 21 -3.15 9.81 10.67
C THR A 21 -1.88 9.79 9.83
N ALA A 22 -1.35 10.97 9.51
CA ALA A 22 -0.09 11.08 8.81
C ALA A 22 0.99 10.33 9.60
N GLY A 23 1.59 9.33 8.94
CA GLY A 23 2.57 8.44 9.51
C GLY A 23 3.93 8.66 8.86
N ILE A 24 4.98 8.20 9.54
CA ILE A 24 6.30 8.14 8.93
C ILE A 24 6.29 7.05 7.85
N VAL A 25 6.80 7.36 6.66
CA VAL A 25 7.21 6.40 5.64
C VAL A 25 8.72 6.27 5.78
N THR A 26 9.19 5.14 6.29
CA THR A 26 10.61 4.90 6.58
C THR A 26 11.43 4.66 5.33
N ASP A 27 12.74 4.78 5.45
CA ASP A 27 13.66 4.20 4.47
C ASP A 27 13.46 2.68 4.29
N ILE A 28 14.07 2.13 3.24
CA ILE A 28 14.00 0.69 2.96
C ILE A 28 14.61 -0.04 4.16
N SER A 29 13.75 -0.72 4.91
CA SER A 29 14.15 -1.55 6.04
C SER A 29 13.11 -2.62 6.31
N ALA A 30 13.48 -3.62 7.11
CA ALA A 30 12.53 -4.63 7.58
C ALA A 30 11.42 -4.02 8.46
N THR A 31 11.68 -2.91 9.16
CA THR A 31 10.64 -2.21 9.91
C THR A 31 9.98 -1.18 9.01
N CYS A 32 8.90 -1.57 8.35
CA CYS A 32 8.18 -0.69 7.45
C CYS A 32 7.12 0.09 8.21
N THR A 33 7.24 1.42 8.16
CA THR A 33 6.14 2.34 8.47
C THR A 33 5.73 3.02 7.17
N GLY A 34 4.44 3.33 6.99
CA GLY A 34 3.97 4.04 5.79
C GLY A 34 2.86 3.35 4.99
N LEU A 35 2.25 2.30 5.54
CA LEU A 35 1.22 1.46 4.93
C LEU A 35 1.79 0.30 4.10
N VAL A 36 1.41 -0.91 4.53
CA VAL A 36 1.72 -2.19 3.91
C VAL A 36 0.39 -2.85 3.53
N LEU A 37 0.32 -3.43 2.34
CA LEU A 37 -0.71 -4.37 1.93
C LEU A 37 -0.09 -5.75 1.79
N GLU A 38 -0.58 -6.69 2.58
CA GLU A 38 -0.15 -8.08 2.60
C GLU A 38 -1.26 -8.97 2.06
N ASN A 39 -0.86 -9.97 1.28
CA ASN A 39 -1.72 -11.09 0.93
C ASN A 39 -1.30 -12.31 1.76
N PRO A 40 -2.07 -12.74 2.78
CA PRO A 40 -1.71 -13.88 3.61
C PRO A 40 -1.45 -15.14 2.78
N PHE A 41 -0.48 -15.94 3.21
CA PHE A 41 -0.25 -17.25 2.59
C PHE A 41 -1.50 -18.12 2.69
N GLY A 42 -1.86 -18.79 1.59
CA GLY A 42 -3.05 -19.63 1.52
C GLY A 42 -4.38 -18.86 1.54
N SER A 43 -4.39 -17.57 1.20
CA SER A 43 -5.64 -16.79 1.08
C SER A 43 -6.58 -17.29 -0.02
N GLY A 44 -6.04 -18.00 -1.02
CA GLY A 44 -6.78 -18.40 -2.23
C GLY A 44 -7.24 -17.21 -3.08
N LYS A 45 -6.62 -16.05 -2.86
CA LYS A 45 -6.94 -14.80 -3.55
C LYS A 45 -5.68 -14.15 -4.09
N GLU A 46 -5.77 -13.52 -5.24
CA GLU A 46 -4.77 -12.56 -5.70
C GLU A 46 -5.27 -11.13 -5.46
N LEU A 47 -4.39 -10.24 -5.01
CA LEU A 47 -4.74 -8.82 -4.84
C LEU A 47 -4.24 -8.03 -6.04
N VAL A 48 -5.15 -7.58 -6.89
CA VAL A 48 -4.85 -6.74 -8.05
C VAL A 48 -4.79 -5.29 -7.59
N VAL A 49 -3.58 -4.72 -7.54
CA VAL A 49 -3.40 -3.33 -7.09
C VAL A 49 -3.90 -2.39 -8.18
N ALA A 50 -4.85 -1.53 -7.84
CA ALA A 50 -5.40 -0.53 -8.75
C ALA A 50 -4.54 0.72 -8.73
N LYS A 51 -4.28 1.22 -7.51
CA LYS A 51 -3.74 2.55 -7.28
C LYS A 51 -3.07 2.64 -5.93
N MET A 52 -1.96 3.38 -5.90
CA MET A 52 -1.28 3.78 -4.68
C MET A 52 -1.03 5.29 -4.72
N SER A 53 -1.27 5.96 -3.59
CA SER A 53 -1.07 7.40 -3.48
C SER A 53 -0.42 7.81 -2.17
N PHE A 54 0.37 8.87 -2.22
CA PHE A 54 1.01 9.51 -1.09
C PHE A 54 0.70 11.01 -1.08
N THR A 55 0.51 11.60 0.10
CA THR A 55 0.38 13.04 0.31
C THR A 55 1.17 13.45 1.54
N GLY A 56 2.17 14.32 1.36
CA GLY A 56 2.98 14.85 2.46
C GLY A 56 2.14 15.68 3.45
N SER A 57 2.41 15.56 4.75
CA SER A 57 1.65 16.25 5.79
C SER A 57 2.15 17.66 6.13
N THR A 58 3.40 17.98 5.77
CA THR A 58 4.03 19.27 6.04
C THR A 58 4.77 19.79 4.82
N LEU A 59 4.92 21.12 4.75
CA LEU A 59 5.83 21.74 3.80
C LEU A 59 7.25 21.32 4.17
N GLY A 60 7.88 20.53 3.32
CA GLY A 60 9.21 19.98 3.58
C GLY A 60 9.96 19.69 2.30
N ASN A 61 11.26 19.44 2.44
CA ASN A 61 12.05 18.91 1.34
C ASN A 61 11.62 17.48 1.14
N ILE A 62 10.77 17.27 0.14
CA ILE A 62 10.25 15.95 -0.14
C ILE A 62 11.28 15.16 -0.90
N ARG A 63 11.59 14.01 -0.32
CA ARG A 63 12.52 13.02 -0.84
C ARG A 63 11.74 12.00 -1.64
N GLU A 64 12.48 11.15 -2.35
CA GLU A 64 11.90 10.12 -3.18
C GLU A 64 11.11 9.13 -2.32
N VAL A 65 9.80 9.04 -2.60
CA VAL A 65 8.91 8.01 -2.07
C VAL A 65 8.69 7.02 -3.18
N GLY A 66 8.76 5.74 -2.84
CA GLY A 66 8.58 4.66 -3.77
C GLY A 66 7.72 3.56 -3.20
N ILE A 67 7.64 2.53 -4.01
CA ILE A 67 6.91 1.31 -3.76
C ILE A 67 7.95 0.21 -3.62
N VAL A 68 7.77 -0.60 -2.59
CA VAL A 68 8.62 -1.77 -2.32
C VAL A 68 7.76 -3.02 -2.26
N VAL A 69 8.36 -4.16 -2.56
CA VAL A 69 7.69 -5.46 -2.64
C VAL A 69 8.48 -6.54 -1.91
N SER A 70 7.83 -7.64 -1.59
CA SER A 70 8.52 -8.82 -1.07
C SER A 70 9.55 -9.36 -2.05
N THR A 71 10.66 -9.86 -1.52
CA THR A 71 11.69 -10.57 -2.29
C THR A 71 11.39 -12.06 -2.47
N ALA A 72 10.53 -12.62 -1.62
CA ALA A 72 10.16 -14.03 -1.63
C ALA A 72 8.74 -14.23 -1.05
N ILE A 73 8.15 -15.39 -1.35
CA ILE A 73 6.92 -15.87 -0.73
C ILE A 73 7.23 -16.34 0.70
N SER A 74 6.38 -15.98 1.66
CA SER A 74 6.50 -16.40 3.07
C SER A 74 5.15 -16.72 3.69
N GLU A 75 5.11 -17.75 4.53
CA GLU A 75 3.97 -18.06 5.40
C GLU A 75 3.81 -17.03 6.54
N SER A 76 4.91 -16.37 6.91
CA SER A 76 4.96 -15.33 7.94
C SER A 76 5.51 -14.06 7.29
N LEU A 77 4.64 -13.23 6.75
CA LEU A 77 5.03 -12.01 6.02
C LEU A 77 5.54 -10.90 6.93
N SER A 78 4.86 -10.70 8.05
CA SER A 78 5.23 -9.71 9.05
C SER A 78 5.02 -10.19 10.48
N THR A 79 5.69 -9.48 11.38
CA THR A 79 5.57 -9.57 12.84
C THR A 79 5.37 -8.17 13.40
N SER A 80 4.94 -8.05 14.66
CA SER A 80 4.73 -6.77 15.36
C SER A 80 3.98 -5.72 14.52
N THR A 81 2.69 -5.96 14.27
CA THR A 81 1.90 -5.16 13.35
C THR A 81 0.96 -4.17 14.04
N THR A 82 0.69 -3.06 13.38
CA THR A 82 -0.42 -2.14 13.70
C THR A 82 -1.39 -2.15 12.53
N ALA A 83 -2.59 -2.69 12.72
CA ALA A 83 -3.60 -2.81 11.67
C ALA A 83 -4.05 -1.43 11.15
N ALA A 84 -4.10 -1.30 9.83
CA ALA A 84 -4.79 -0.21 9.15
C ALA A 84 -6.24 -0.62 8.87
N VAL A 85 -7.12 0.38 8.75
CA VAL A 85 -8.55 0.12 8.49
C VAL A 85 -8.73 -0.17 7.00
N ILE A 86 -9.38 -1.30 6.71
CA ILE A 86 -9.78 -1.67 5.36
C ILE A 86 -11.27 -1.37 5.21
N HIS A 87 -11.62 -0.75 4.10
CA HIS A 87 -12.99 -0.46 3.73
C HIS A 87 -13.31 -1.08 2.36
N ASN A 88 -14.49 -1.66 2.24
CA ASN A 88 -14.98 -2.13 0.96
C ASN A 88 -15.42 -0.94 0.07
N GLY A 89 -15.18 -1.03 -1.23
CA GLY A 89 -15.63 -0.04 -2.22
C GLY A 89 -17.15 0.06 -2.31
N ARG A 90 -17.88 -1.01 -1.94
CA ARG A 90 -19.32 -0.98 -1.74
C ARG A 90 -19.64 -0.50 -0.32
N VAL A 91 -19.56 0.81 -0.13
CA VAL A 91 -19.80 1.50 1.14
C VAL A 91 -21.24 1.24 1.61
N SER A 92 -21.42 0.25 2.48
CA SER A 92 -22.73 -0.19 2.99
C SER A 92 -22.85 -0.10 4.52
N GLY A 93 -21.82 0.38 5.20
CA GLY A 93 -21.79 0.51 6.67
C GLY A 93 -21.75 -0.82 7.42
N SER A 94 -21.68 -1.96 6.72
CA SER A 94 -21.55 -3.30 7.30
C SER A 94 -20.19 -3.91 6.95
N ASN A 95 -19.57 -4.63 7.89
CA ASN A 95 -18.35 -5.44 7.65
C ASN A 95 -18.66 -6.73 6.87
N ALA A 96 -19.73 -6.74 6.05
CA ALA A 96 -20.20 -7.92 5.33
C ALA A 96 -19.25 -8.33 4.19
N ASN A 97 -18.46 -7.39 3.68
CA ASN A 97 -17.48 -7.63 2.62
C ASN A 97 -16.08 -7.49 3.20
N ASN A 98 -15.63 -8.47 3.98
CA ASN A 98 -14.25 -8.55 4.43
C ASN A 98 -13.41 -9.21 3.32
N GLY A 99 -12.31 -8.58 2.93
CA GLY A 99 -11.33 -9.14 2.01
C GLY A 99 -10.35 -10.07 2.73
N ALA A 100 -9.62 -10.86 1.96
CA ALA A 100 -8.50 -11.67 2.45
C ALA A 100 -7.22 -10.84 2.67
N GLY A 101 -7.07 -9.74 1.94
CA GLY A 101 -5.95 -8.82 2.07
C GLY A 101 -5.89 -8.21 3.47
N ARG A 102 -4.68 -8.06 4.00
CA ARG A 102 -4.42 -7.41 5.29
C ARG A 102 -3.63 -6.14 5.07
N SER A 103 -3.93 -5.10 5.83
CA SER A 103 -3.22 -3.84 5.72
C SER A 103 -2.76 -3.36 7.07
N TYR A 104 -1.55 -2.83 7.10
CA TYR A 104 -0.87 -2.41 8.33
C TYR A 104 -0.25 -1.03 8.15
N SER A 105 -0.43 -0.13 9.11
CA SER A 105 0.27 1.16 9.12
C SER A 105 1.73 1.03 9.56
N ILE A 106 2.03 -0.03 10.32
CA ILE A 106 3.36 -0.43 10.79
C ILE A 106 3.43 -1.96 10.74
N ALA A 107 4.51 -2.50 10.17
CA ALA A 107 4.80 -3.93 10.18
C ALA A 107 6.31 -4.19 10.16
N THR A 108 6.77 -5.18 10.95
CA THR A 108 8.12 -5.72 10.82
C THR A 108 8.09 -6.86 9.80
N LEU A 109 8.51 -6.58 8.59
CA LEU A 109 8.59 -7.49 7.44
C LEU A 109 9.64 -8.58 7.69
N ALA A 110 9.33 -9.81 7.29
CA ALA A 110 10.20 -10.96 7.51
C ALA A 110 11.51 -10.92 6.70
N THR A 111 11.50 -10.20 5.58
CA THR A 111 12.67 -9.97 4.73
C THR A 111 12.73 -8.49 4.38
N GLU A 112 13.96 -7.99 4.18
CA GLU A 112 14.16 -6.65 3.65
C GLU A 112 13.49 -6.54 2.27
N PRO A 113 12.65 -5.50 2.05
CA PRO A 113 11.88 -5.39 0.83
C PRO A 113 12.76 -4.93 -0.34
N LEU A 114 12.34 -5.27 -1.56
CA LEU A 114 12.97 -4.80 -2.79
C LEU A 114 12.33 -3.50 -3.28
N TRP A 115 13.14 -2.53 -3.70
CA TRP A 115 12.64 -1.36 -4.41
C TRP A 115 12.03 -1.75 -5.76
N PHE A 116 10.73 -1.51 -5.91
CA PHE A 116 10.00 -1.87 -7.13
C PHE A 116 9.98 -0.71 -8.12
N ARG A 117 9.56 0.47 -7.67
CA ARG A 117 9.53 1.69 -8.49
C ARG A 117 9.43 2.96 -7.66
N PRO A 118 9.90 4.11 -8.17
CA PRO A 118 9.57 5.40 -7.60
C PRO A 118 8.08 5.74 -7.80
N LEU A 119 7.49 6.40 -6.80
CA LEU A 119 6.14 6.96 -6.82
C LEU A 119 6.19 8.47 -7.07
N MET A 120 7.14 9.15 -6.41
CA MET A 120 7.50 10.53 -6.71
C MET A 120 8.98 10.77 -6.43
N SER A 121 9.55 11.74 -7.14
CA SER A 121 10.89 12.24 -6.87
C SER A 121 10.85 13.77 -6.96
N ALA A 122 11.27 14.44 -5.89
CA ALA A 122 11.50 15.87 -5.87
C ALA A 122 12.93 16.12 -5.38
N ARG A 123 13.69 16.94 -6.11
CA ARG A 123 15.07 17.31 -5.75
C ARG A 123 15.11 18.80 -5.46
N MET A 124 14.56 19.18 -4.31
CA MET A 124 14.35 20.58 -3.91
C MET A 124 15.09 20.87 -2.59
N THR A 125 15.72 22.04 -2.51
CA THR A 125 16.43 22.51 -1.31
C THR A 125 15.55 23.33 -0.35
N GLY A 126 14.36 23.72 -0.79
CA GLY A 126 13.39 24.48 0.00
C GLY A 126 12.02 23.79 0.07
N ALA A 127 11.27 24.13 1.12
CA ALA A 127 9.92 23.63 1.34
C ALA A 127 9.00 24.04 0.17
N PHE A 128 8.17 23.10 -0.29
CA PHE A 128 7.22 23.35 -1.37
C PHE A 128 5.87 22.72 -1.07
N GLU A 129 4.84 23.32 -1.63
CA GLU A 129 3.47 22.86 -1.52
C GLU A 129 3.12 21.91 -2.67
N GLY A 130 2.24 20.94 -2.42
CA GLY A 130 1.67 20.11 -3.49
C GLY A 130 2.41 18.83 -3.82
N ALA A 131 3.17 18.26 -2.88
CA ALA A 131 3.72 16.91 -3.06
C ALA A 131 2.66 15.84 -2.79
N GLN A 132 1.82 15.69 -3.79
CA GLN A 132 0.92 14.57 -3.94
C GLN A 132 1.50 13.70 -5.04
N ALA A 133 1.54 12.40 -4.78
CA ALA A 133 2.02 11.41 -5.70
C ALA A 133 0.97 10.33 -5.83
N GLU A 134 0.72 9.92 -7.05
CA GLU A 134 -0.25 8.91 -7.37
C GLU A 134 0.25 8.08 -8.53
N VAL A 135 0.05 6.78 -8.45
CA VAL A 135 0.26 5.88 -9.57
C VAL A 135 -0.93 4.94 -9.70
N GLU A 136 -1.41 4.82 -10.93
CA GLU A 136 -2.31 3.77 -11.36
C GLU A 136 -1.47 2.61 -11.92
N PHE A 137 -1.84 1.38 -11.58
CA PHE A 137 -1.12 0.19 -12.03
C PHE A 137 -1.81 -0.52 -13.18
N ASP A 138 -3.04 -0.13 -13.54
CA ASP A 138 -3.82 -0.69 -14.66
C ASP A 138 -3.84 -2.23 -14.68
N GLY A 139 -3.90 -2.85 -13.49
CA GLY A 139 -3.91 -4.30 -13.33
C GLY A 139 -2.58 -5.00 -13.64
N THR A 140 -1.46 -4.28 -13.73
CA THR A 140 -0.14 -4.87 -14.00
C THR A 140 0.57 -5.43 -12.77
N VAL A 141 0.05 -5.15 -11.56
CA VAL A 141 0.65 -5.56 -10.30
C VAL A 141 -0.31 -6.41 -9.49
N PHE A 142 0.14 -7.63 -9.20
CA PHE A 142 -0.55 -8.61 -8.38
C PHE A 142 0.26 -8.86 -7.11
N VAL A 143 -0.40 -8.80 -5.96
CA VAL A 143 0.17 -9.28 -4.70
C VAL A 143 -0.31 -10.72 -4.53
N MET A 144 0.59 -11.65 -4.82
CA MET A 144 0.34 -13.10 -4.70
C MET A 144 0.23 -13.53 -3.23
N PRO A 145 -0.47 -14.63 -2.91
CA PRO A 145 -0.47 -15.18 -1.55
C PRO A 145 0.94 -15.37 -0.99
N GLY A 146 1.14 -14.90 0.25
CA GLY A 146 2.45 -14.90 0.90
C GLY A 146 3.41 -13.81 0.41
N THR A 147 2.90 -12.75 -0.23
CA THR A 147 3.70 -11.54 -0.60
C THR A 147 3.02 -10.25 -0.12
N TYR A 148 3.74 -9.13 -0.24
CA TYR A 148 3.29 -7.81 0.16
C TYR A 148 3.78 -6.73 -0.82
N ILE A 149 3.12 -5.58 -0.74
CA ILE A 149 3.51 -4.31 -1.34
C ILE A 149 3.40 -3.19 -0.29
N ALA A 150 4.35 -2.26 -0.27
CA ALA A 150 4.40 -1.22 0.75
C ALA A 150 4.98 0.09 0.20
N PHE A 151 4.77 1.17 0.95
CA PHE A 151 5.48 2.43 0.73
C PHE A 151 6.83 2.42 1.43
N SER A 152 7.83 3.04 0.81
CA SER A 152 9.12 3.31 1.44
C SER A 152 9.72 4.60 0.89
N SER A 153 10.66 5.19 1.61
CA SER A 153 11.46 6.32 1.17
C SER A 153 12.87 5.86 0.76
N GLU A 154 13.49 6.58 -0.17
CA GLU A 154 14.82 6.20 -0.68
C GLU A 154 15.96 6.55 0.28
N THR A 155 15.90 7.75 0.90
CA THR A 155 17.09 8.35 1.56
C THR A 155 16.85 8.89 2.95
N ALA A 156 15.61 9.21 3.31
CA ALA A 156 15.22 9.50 4.69
C ALA A 156 13.71 9.52 4.79
N ASP A 157 13.26 9.23 6.01
CA ASP A 157 11.89 9.28 6.46
C ASP A 157 11.12 10.50 5.96
N THR A 158 9.90 10.27 5.49
CA THR A 158 8.93 11.33 5.17
C THR A 158 7.65 11.11 5.94
N VAL A 159 6.87 12.17 6.18
CA VAL A 159 5.60 12.06 6.92
C VAL A 159 4.45 12.39 5.99
N GLY A 160 3.46 11.50 5.92
CA GLY A 160 2.33 11.70 5.03
C GLY A 160 1.19 10.70 5.21
N LEU A 161 0.18 10.90 4.38
CA LEU A 161 -0.93 9.98 4.20
C LEU A 161 -0.68 9.10 2.99
N CYS A 162 -0.90 7.82 3.16
CA CYS A 162 -0.71 6.77 2.17
C CYS A 162 -2.05 6.09 1.94
N SER A 163 -2.34 5.72 0.70
CA SER A 163 -3.54 4.95 0.37
C SER A 163 -3.25 3.91 -0.69
N ILE A 164 -3.90 2.76 -0.55
CA ILE A 164 -3.83 1.63 -1.49
C ILE A 164 -5.26 1.22 -1.81
N ILE A 165 -5.54 1.02 -3.10
CA ILE A 165 -6.79 0.47 -3.61
C ILE A 165 -6.46 -0.82 -4.36
N TRP A 166 -7.19 -1.90 -4.07
CA TRP A 166 -7.02 -3.18 -4.74
C TRP A 166 -8.36 -3.86 -5.00
N ALA A 167 -8.35 -4.81 -5.93
CA ALA A 167 -9.41 -5.80 -6.07
C ALA A 167 -8.92 -7.18 -5.64
N GLU A 168 -9.81 -8.03 -5.15
CA GLU A 168 -9.51 -9.43 -4.85
C GLU A 168 -10.16 -10.33 -5.88
N ILE A 169 -9.38 -11.25 -6.45
CA ILE A 169 -9.86 -12.28 -7.37
C ILE A 169 -9.47 -13.65 -6.86
N ASP A 170 -10.19 -14.69 -7.31
CA ASP A 170 -9.79 -16.08 -7.08
C ASP A 170 -8.46 -16.35 -7.81
N GLU A 171 -7.55 -17.07 -7.13
CA GLU A 171 -6.32 -17.62 -7.72
C GLU A 171 -6.61 -18.77 -8.71
#